data_AF-A0A1G1C4P9-F1
#
_entry.id   AF-A0A1G1C4P9-F1
#
_cell.length_a   1.000
_cell.length_b   1.000
_cell.length_c   1.000
_cell.angle_alpha   90.00
_cell.angle_beta   90.00
_cell.angle_gamma   90.00
#
_symmetry.space_group_name_H-M   'P 1'
#
loop_
_entity.id
_entity.type
_entity.pdbx_description
1 polymer ?
#
loop_
_entity_poly.entity_id
_entity_poly.type
_entity_poly.pdbx_seq_one_letter_code
_entity_poly.pdbx_strand_id
1 'polypeptide(L)'
;MNKKIWLAIFFLIMIFSFFLFLVSVFVTKHRVDLAQTRGKELYQIYGQRQVGQTFVANKNNLEMIIVNLRNGRLRNQQPIYFYLQEANRPQNLRKLEINGFNIGDPSLVKFQFEPIPDSAGKTYYFYLESPDSNVNDAVEIVYNEQDIYSSGKMVLSEEEKKADLYFVVNYYPGNKQVLAKEMMTDWLVRLQGDGFFVFNYLTLLTLILILGLLI
;
A
#
# COMPACT_ATOMS: atom_id res chain seq x y z
N MET A 1 20.66 39.39 20.70
CA MET A 1 19.37 39.44 19.98
C MET A 1 18.26 39.70 21.00
N ASN A 2 17.27 40.54 20.69
CA ASN A 2 16.18 40.89 21.63
C ASN A 2 15.36 39.63 21.99
N LYS A 3 15.04 39.43 23.28
CA LYS A 3 14.21 38.31 23.77
C LYS A 3 12.91 38.15 22.96
N LYS A 4 12.30 39.27 22.55
CA LYS A 4 11.09 39.29 21.70
C LYS A 4 11.33 38.70 20.31
N ILE A 5 12.48 38.99 19.70
CA ILE A 5 12.86 38.48 18.38
C ILE A 5 13.11 36.98 18.45
N TRP A 6 13.78 36.51 19.51
CA TRP A 6 14.03 35.08 19.70
C TRP A 6 12.73 34.29 19.91
N LEU A 7 11.79 34.84 20.71
CA LEU A 7 10.46 34.23 20.92
C LEU A 7 9.65 34.17 19.62
N ALA A 8 9.71 35.21 18.78
CA ALA A 8 9.03 35.23 17.49
C ALA A 8 9.60 34.18 16.52
N ILE A 9 10.93 34.05 16.44
CA ILE A 9 11.59 33.02 15.63
C ILE A 9 11.18 31.63 16.11
N PHE A 10 11.20 31.41 17.42
CA PHE A 10 10.80 30.14 18.03
C PHE A 10 9.36 29.76 17.67
N PHE A 11 8.42 30.70 17.80
CA PHE A 11 7.02 30.47 17.47
C PHE A 11 6.82 30.18 15.98
N LEU A 12 7.59 30.84 15.11
CA LEU A 12 7.56 30.59 13.66
C LEU A 12 8.06 29.18 13.32
N ILE A 13 9.12 28.70 13.99
CA ILE A 13 9.60 27.31 13.86
C ILE A 13 8.50 26.34 14.31
N MET A 14 7.84 26.61 15.43
CA MET A 14 6.77 25.75 15.94
C MET A 14 5.57 25.68 14.98
N ILE A 15 5.13 26.81 14.42
CA ILE A 15 4.07 26.86 13.39
C ILE A 15 4.50 26.08 12.15
N PHE A 16 5.75 26.25 11.70
CA PHE A 16 6.26 25.55 10.53
C PHE A 16 6.31 24.03 10.76
N SER A 17 6.80 23.56 11.91
CA SER A 17 6.80 22.15 12.29
C SER A 17 5.38 21.59 12.41
N PHE A 18 4.43 22.34 12.98
CA PHE A 18 3.03 21.95 13.04
C PHE A 18 2.41 21.86 11.63
N PHE A 19 2.76 22.78 10.73
CA PHE A 19 2.32 22.72 9.35
C PHE A 19 2.87 21.49 8.62
N LEU A 20 4.16 21.17 8.77
CA LEU A 20 4.75 19.95 8.22
C LEU A 20 4.08 18.69 8.77
N PHE A 21 3.75 18.68 10.07
CA PHE A 21 2.97 17.62 10.67
C PHE A 21 1.60 17.48 9.99
N LEU A 22 0.84 18.58 9.82
CA LEU A 22 -0.45 18.55 9.12
C LEU A 22 -0.30 18.07 7.66
N VAL A 23 0.72 18.54 6.93
CA VAL A 23 0.98 18.11 5.55
C VAL A 23 1.22 16.60 5.47
N SER A 24 2.07 16.05 6.34
CA SER A 24 2.34 14.60 6.38
C SER A 24 1.06 13.77 6.53
N VAL A 25 0.08 14.33 7.24
CA VAL A 25 -1.14 13.62 7.60
C VAL A 25 -2.27 13.81 6.59
N PHE A 26 -2.43 15.01 6.03
CA PHE A 26 -3.53 15.34 5.13
C PHE A 26 -3.21 15.15 3.64
N VAL A 27 -1.93 14.98 3.27
CA VAL A 27 -1.53 14.76 1.88
C VAL A 27 -1.67 13.29 1.45
N THR A 28 -1.64 12.35 2.39
CA THR A 28 -1.79 10.91 2.07
C THR A 28 -3.25 10.58 1.77
N LYS A 29 -3.59 10.56 0.46
CA LYS A 29 -4.96 10.29 -0.02
C LYS A 29 -5.40 8.83 0.16
N HIS A 30 -4.47 7.88 0.24
CA HIS A 30 -4.73 6.45 0.35
C HIS A 30 -4.04 5.92 1.60
N ARG A 31 -4.67 4.94 2.26
CA ARG A 31 -4.23 4.42 3.55
C ARG A 31 -4.06 2.91 3.44
N VAL A 32 -3.03 2.37 4.07
CA VAL A 32 -2.79 0.92 4.10
C VAL A 32 -3.88 0.26 4.93
N ASP A 33 -4.55 -0.74 4.35
CA ASP A 33 -5.48 -1.64 5.03
C ASP A 33 -4.73 -2.90 5.52
N LEU A 34 -4.01 -3.53 4.60
CA LEU A 34 -3.26 -4.78 4.81
C LEU A 34 -1.92 -4.68 4.10
N ALA A 35 -0.85 -5.16 4.72
CA ALA A 35 0.47 -5.21 4.11
C ALA A 35 1.14 -6.57 4.35
N GLN A 36 1.44 -7.28 3.26
CA GLN A 36 2.27 -8.47 3.22
C GLN A 36 3.55 -8.13 2.49
N THR A 37 4.59 -7.77 3.24
CA THR A 37 5.84 -7.22 2.70
C THR A 37 7.03 -8.15 2.88
N ARG A 38 6.77 -9.45 3.03
CA ARG A 38 7.78 -10.49 3.18
C ARG A 38 7.70 -11.45 2.00
N GLY A 39 8.81 -11.66 1.32
CA GLY A 39 8.91 -12.59 0.20
C GLY A 39 10.28 -12.49 -0.44
N LYS A 40 10.75 -13.59 -1.02
CA LYS A 40 12.03 -13.69 -1.75
C LYS A 40 11.96 -14.63 -2.94
N GLU A 41 10.95 -15.50 -2.96
CA GLU A 41 10.74 -16.44 -4.04
C GLU A 41 10.01 -15.75 -5.21
N LEU A 42 10.18 -16.31 -6.40
CA LEU A 42 9.68 -15.74 -7.63
C LEU A 42 8.79 -16.74 -8.35
N TYR A 43 7.63 -16.27 -8.81
CA TYR A 43 6.77 -17.04 -9.69
C TYR A 43 6.59 -16.31 -11.01
N GLN A 44 6.81 -17.02 -12.12
CA GLN A 44 6.76 -16.46 -13.47
C GLN A 44 5.33 -16.47 -14.03
N ILE A 45 4.92 -15.33 -14.58
CA ILE A 45 3.62 -15.07 -15.21
C ILE A 45 3.84 -14.98 -16.71
N TYR A 46 3.32 -15.95 -17.45
CA TYR A 46 3.34 -16.00 -18.91
C TYR A 46 2.31 -17.02 -19.43
N GLY A 47 1.81 -16.81 -20.66
CA GLY A 47 0.79 -17.68 -21.25
C GLY A 47 -0.40 -17.89 -20.31
N GLN A 48 -0.75 -19.14 -20.04
CA GLN A 48 -1.85 -19.52 -19.15
C GLN A 48 -1.47 -19.54 -17.65
N ARG A 49 -0.25 -19.18 -17.28
CA ARG A 49 0.17 -19.15 -15.87
C ARG A 49 -0.37 -17.90 -15.20
N GLN A 50 -1.43 -18.09 -14.42
CA GLN A 50 -2.00 -17.06 -13.56
C GLN A 50 -1.54 -17.23 -12.11
N VAL A 51 -1.45 -16.13 -11.40
CA VAL A 51 -1.09 -16.08 -9.98
C VAL A 51 -1.88 -14.99 -9.29
N GLY A 52 -2.41 -15.32 -8.12
CA GLY A 52 -3.20 -14.39 -7.34
C GLY A 52 -3.21 -14.75 -5.87
N GLN A 53 -3.95 -13.96 -5.09
CA GLN A 53 -4.16 -14.23 -3.69
C GLN A 53 -5.52 -13.72 -3.22
N THR A 54 -6.15 -14.50 -2.34
CA THR A 54 -7.32 -14.06 -1.60
C THR A 54 -6.94 -13.22 -0.39
N PHE A 55 -7.77 -12.24 -0.05
CA PHE A 55 -7.58 -11.41 1.14
C PHE A 55 -8.91 -10.87 1.66
N VAL A 56 -8.94 -10.50 2.95
CA VAL A 56 -10.08 -9.82 3.56
C VAL A 56 -9.78 -8.33 3.65
N ALA A 57 -10.64 -7.48 3.09
CA ALA A 57 -10.54 -6.03 3.28
C ALA A 57 -11.07 -5.68 4.68
N ASN A 58 -10.28 -5.01 5.51
CA ASN A 58 -10.73 -4.61 6.86
C ASN A 58 -11.45 -3.27 6.84
N LYS A 59 -11.27 -2.48 5.77
CA LYS A 59 -11.87 -1.16 5.59
C LYS A 59 -12.74 -1.08 4.36
N ASN A 60 -13.70 -0.17 4.42
CA ASN A 60 -14.53 0.24 3.29
C ASN A 60 -13.71 1.07 2.31
N ASN A 61 -14.20 1.21 1.08
CA ASN A 61 -13.55 1.95 -0.01
C ASN A 61 -12.20 1.36 -0.46
N LEU A 62 -12.10 0.04 -0.60
CA LEU A 62 -10.96 -0.62 -1.24
C LEU A 62 -10.69 0.02 -2.61
N GLU A 63 -9.46 0.46 -2.88
CA GLU A 63 -9.14 1.27 -4.07
C GLU A 63 -7.85 0.84 -4.78
N MET A 64 -6.88 0.28 -4.06
CA MET A 64 -5.57 0.02 -4.65
C MET A 64 -4.94 -1.24 -4.08
N ILE A 65 -4.36 -2.05 -4.96
CA ILE A 65 -3.48 -3.15 -4.60
C ILE A 65 -2.10 -2.85 -5.19
N ILE A 66 -1.06 -2.90 -4.36
CA ILE A 66 0.33 -2.74 -4.75
C ILE A 66 0.97 -4.11 -4.72
N VAL A 67 1.60 -4.53 -5.82
CA VAL A 67 2.23 -5.85 -5.95
C VAL A 67 3.70 -5.68 -6.27
N ASN A 68 4.56 -6.51 -5.66
CA ASN A 68 5.98 -6.53 -5.97
C ASN A 68 6.25 -7.42 -7.18
N LEU A 69 6.59 -6.79 -8.30
CA LEU A 69 6.85 -7.42 -9.58
C LEU A 69 8.29 -7.19 -10.03
N ARG A 70 8.81 -8.09 -10.86
CA ARG A 70 10.12 -7.98 -11.48
C ARG A 70 10.00 -8.26 -12.97
N ASN A 71 10.47 -7.31 -13.79
CA ASN A 71 10.68 -7.51 -15.21
C ASN A 71 12.16 -7.80 -15.46
N GLY A 72 12.55 -9.07 -15.37
CA GLY A 72 13.95 -9.49 -15.46
C GLY A 72 14.66 -8.93 -16.69
N ARG A 73 15.70 -8.11 -16.47
CA ARG A 73 16.44 -7.41 -17.54
C ARG A 73 15.56 -6.52 -18.44
N LEU A 74 14.40 -6.09 -17.95
CA LEU A 74 13.41 -5.24 -18.64
C LEU A 74 12.97 -5.82 -20.00
N ARG A 75 12.80 -7.14 -20.08
CA ARG A 75 12.50 -7.86 -21.33
C ARG A 75 11.02 -7.87 -21.70
N ASN A 76 10.13 -7.94 -20.71
CA ASN A 76 8.70 -7.97 -20.96
C ASN A 76 8.23 -6.63 -21.53
N GLN A 77 7.56 -6.69 -22.68
CA GLN A 77 6.86 -5.56 -23.31
C GLN A 77 5.39 -5.89 -23.60
N GLN A 78 4.91 -7.01 -23.05
CA GLN A 78 3.58 -7.53 -23.31
C GLN A 78 2.57 -6.93 -22.31
N PRO A 79 1.26 -6.99 -22.65
CA PRO A 79 0.20 -6.65 -21.71
C PRO A 79 0.17 -7.60 -20.51
N ILE A 80 0.01 -7.04 -19.32
CA ILE A 80 -0.24 -7.74 -18.07
C ILE A 80 -1.59 -7.27 -17.57
N TYR A 81 -2.46 -8.24 -17.31
CA TYR A 81 -3.82 -7.99 -16.87
C TYR A 81 -3.91 -8.24 -15.38
N PHE A 82 -4.49 -7.28 -14.67
CA PHE A 82 -4.88 -7.40 -13.28
C PHE A 82 -6.39 -7.55 -13.19
N TYR A 83 -6.83 -8.47 -12.36
CA TYR A 83 -8.23 -8.71 -12.07
C TYR A 83 -8.48 -8.69 -10.57
N LEU A 84 -9.65 -8.21 -10.18
CA LEU A 84 -10.15 -8.26 -8.82
C LEU A 84 -11.61 -8.70 -8.84
N GLN A 85 -11.94 -9.69 -8.01
CA GLN A 85 -13.28 -10.23 -7.84
C GLN A 85 -13.59 -10.48 -6.35
N GLU A 86 -14.87 -10.57 -5.98
CA GLU A 86 -15.23 -11.14 -4.68
C GLU A 86 -14.96 -12.64 -4.73
N ALA A 87 -14.37 -13.23 -3.68
CA ALA A 87 -13.91 -14.63 -3.73
C ALA A 87 -15.04 -15.65 -4.01
N ASN A 88 -16.30 -15.29 -3.72
CA ASN A 88 -17.48 -16.12 -3.94
C ASN A 88 -18.24 -15.80 -5.25
N ARG A 89 -17.74 -14.90 -6.09
CA ARG A 89 -18.40 -14.48 -7.34
C ARG A 89 -17.38 -14.41 -8.48
N PRO A 90 -17.61 -15.13 -9.59
CA PRO A 90 -16.68 -15.14 -10.73
C PRO A 90 -16.69 -13.84 -11.56
N GLN A 91 -17.50 -12.84 -11.16
CA GLN A 91 -17.59 -11.58 -11.87
C GLN A 91 -16.43 -10.67 -11.46
N ASN A 92 -15.60 -10.30 -12.42
CA ASN A 92 -14.56 -9.30 -12.23
C ASN A 92 -15.19 -7.95 -11.85
N LEU A 93 -14.87 -7.48 -10.65
CA LEU A 93 -15.23 -6.15 -10.18
C LEU A 93 -14.34 -5.09 -10.81
N ARG A 94 -13.04 -5.39 -10.97
CA ARG A 94 -12.08 -4.52 -11.63
C ARG A 94 -11.20 -5.34 -12.57
N LYS A 95 -10.89 -4.74 -13.71
CA LYS A 95 -9.91 -5.20 -14.68
C LYS A 95 -9.03 -4.02 -15.04
N LEU A 96 -7.72 -4.18 -14.93
CA LEU A 96 -6.74 -3.19 -15.34
C LEU A 96 -5.74 -3.85 -16.28
N GLU A 97 -5.22 -3.05 -17.21
CA GLU A 97 -4.17 -3.47 -18.13
C GLU A 97 -2.97 -2.55 -17.93
N ILE A 98 -1.79 -3.14 -17.78
CA ILE A 98 -0.53 -2.43 -17.80
C ILE A 98 0.40 -3.10 -18.80
N ASN A 99 1.40 -2.37 -19.29
CA ASN A 99 2.43 -2.96 -20.14
C ASN A 99 3.66 -3.33 -19.28
N GLY A 100 4.28 -4.49 -19.52
CA GLY A 100 5.50 -4.91 -18.83
C GLY A 100 6.67 -3.93 -18.96
N PHE A 101 6.70 -3.10 -20.02
CA PHE A 101 7.66 -2.00 -20.18
C PHE A 101 7.61 -0.99 -19.02
N ASN A 102 6.46 -0.86 -18.36
CA ASN A 102 6.28 0.03 -17.21
C ASN A 102 6.68 -0.62 -15.87
N ILE A 103 7.20 -1.85 -15.90
CA ILE A 103 7.61 -2.62 -14.71
C ILE A 103 9.14 -2.64 -14.63
N GLY A 104 9.68 -2.19 -13.49
CA GLY A 104 11.11 -2.27 -13.18
C GLY A 104 11.56 -3.64 -12.66
N ASP A 105 12.80 -3.72 -12.18
CA ASP A 105 13.40 -4.95 -11.63
C ASP A 105 14.25 -4.64 -10.38
N PRO A 106 13.70 -4.78 -9.16
CA PRO A 106 12.29 -4.97 -8.80
C PRO A 106 11.48 -3.66 -8.85
N SER A 107 10.14 -3.77 -8.82
CA SER A 107 9.24 -2.61 -8.73
C SER A 107 7.96 -2.90 -7.94
N LEU A 108 7.52 -1.92 -7.14
CA LEU A 108 6.21 -1.92 -6.49
C LEU A 108 5.17 -1.30 -7.44
N VAL A 109 4.44 -2.16 -8.14
CA VAL A 109 3.45 -1.76 -9.14
C VAL A 109 2.11 -1.51 -8.49
N LYS A 110 1.51 -0.35 -8.77
CA LYS A 110 0.24 0.08 -8.18
C LYS A 110 -0.91 -0.18 -9.15
N PHE A 111 -1.84 -1.02 -8.75
CA PHE A 111 -3.11 -1.25 -9.44
C PHE A 111 -4.20 -0.45 -8.74
N GLN A 112 -4.41 0.79 -9.19
CA GLN A 112 -5.43 1.69 -8.64
C GLN A 112 -6.70 1.65 -9.49
N PHE A 113 -7.85 1.66 -8.83
CA PHE A 113 -9.16 1.56 -9.46
C PHE A 113 -10.19 2.38 -8.66
N GLU A 114 -11.37 2.62 -9.24
CA GLU A 114 -12.46 3.30 -8.53
C GLU A 114 -12.80 2.60 -7.21
N PRO A 115 -12.89 3.32 -6.07
CA PRO A 115 -13.13 2.72 -4.76
C PRO A 115 -14.37 1.81 -4.74
N ILE A 116 -14.30 0.73 -3.95
CA ILE A 116 -15.42 -0.20 -3.69
C ILE A 116 -15.99 0.16 -2.32
N PRO A 117 -17.14 0.88 -2.23
CA PRO A 117 -17.56 1.49 -0.97
C PRO A 117 -17.80 0.50 0.16
N ASP A 118 -18.50 -0.60 -0.10
CA ASP A 118 -18.87 -1.60 0.91
C ASP A 118 -17.92 -2.80 0.92
N SER A 119 -16.60 -2.54 0.96
CA SER A 119 -15.58 -3.59 0.91
C SER A 119 -15.26 -4.23 2.27
N ALA A 120 -15.55 -3.55 3.39
CA ALA A 120 -15.15 -4.03 4.70
C ALA A 120 -15.74 -5.41 5.03
N GLY A 121 -14.90 -6.29 5.57
CA GLY A 121 -15.25 -7.65 5.98
C GLY A 121 -15.44 -8.64 4.82
N LYS A 122 -15.33 -8.19 3.56
CA LYS A 122 -15.47 -9.07 2.39
C LYS A 122 -14.15 -9.69 1.99
N THR A 123 -14.21 -10.93 1.50
CA THR A 123 -13.08 -11.63 0.92
C THR A 123 -13.03 -11.36 -0.57
N TYR A 124 -11.89 -10.87 -1.03
CA TYR A 124 -11.57 -10.62 -2.42
C TYR A 124 -10.51 -11.59 -2.92
N TYR A 125 -10.45 -11.77 -4.23
CA TYR A 125 -9.40 -12.48 -4.93
C TYR A 125 -8.87 -11.57 -6.03
N PHE A 126 -7.58 -11.25 -6.00
CA PHE A 126 -6.92 -10.59 -7.12
C PHE A 126 -5.98 -11.58 -7.79
N TYR A 127 -5.79 -11.44 -9.10
CA TYR A 127 -4.82 -12.23 -9.85
C TYR A 127 -4.27 -11.48 -11.05
N LEU A 128 -3.12 -11.96 -11.52
CA LEU A 128 -2.38 -11.46 -12.65
C LEU A 128 -2.24 -12.56 -13.72
N GLU A 129 -2.33 -12.15 -14.97
CA GLU A 129 -2.01 -12.97 -16.14
C GLU A 129 -1.29 -12.14 -17.21
N SER A 130 -0.51 -12.82 -18.05
CA SER A 130 0.23 -12.20 -19.17
C SER A 130 0.18 -13.16 -20.36
N PRO A 131 -0.98 -13.29 -21.03
CA PRO A 131 -1.25 -14.35 -22.00
C PRO A 131 -0.32 -14.28 -23.22
N ASP A 132 0.11 -13.08 -23.61
CA ASP A 132 0.97 -12.84 -24.76
C ASP A 132 2.47 -12.98 -24.43
N SER A 133 2.82 -13.14 -23.15
CA SER A 133 4.19 -13.43 -22.73
C SER A 133 4.52 -14.90 -22.86
N ASN A 134 5.81 -15.17 -22.99
CA ASN A 134 6.41 -16.50 -22.96
C ASN A 134 7.44 -16.60 -21.82
N VAL A 135 8.10 -17.75 -21.72
CA VAL A 135 9.08 -18.01 -20.65
C VAL A 135 10.30 -17.07 -20.69
N ASN A 136 10.67 -16.53 -21.86
CA ASN A 136 11.87 -15.71 -22.01
C ASN A 136 11.68 -14.23 -21.65
N ASP A 137 10.43 -13.78 -21.65
CA ASP A 137 10.02 -12.41 -21.33
C ASP A 137 8.99 -12.39 -20.20
N ALA A 138 8.90 -13.43 -19.37
CA ALA A 138 7.95 -13.50 -18.26
C ALA A 138 8.19 -12.38 -17.22
N VAL A 139 7.10 -11.86 -16.65
CA VAL A 139 7.17 -11.07 -15.42
C VAL A 139 7.10 -11.99 -14.22
N GLU A 140 7.89 -11.68 -13.21
CA GLU A 140 7.94 -12.44 -11.97
C GLU A 140 7.20 -11.69 -10.86
N ILE A 141 6.40 -12.40 -10.09
CA ILE A 141 5.82 -11.90 -8.84
C ILE A 141 6.59 -12.44 -7.65
N VAL A 142 6.82 -11.59 -6.66
CA VAL A 142 7.51 -11.98 -5.42
C VAL A 142 6.52 -12.60 -4.44
N TYR A 143 6.90 -13.72 -3.84
CA TYR A 143 6.10 -14.41 -2.82
C TYR A 143 6.97 -15.04 -1.72
N ASN A 144 6.30 -15.58 -0.72
CA ASN A 144 6.83 -16.32 0.41
C ASN A 144 6.20 -17.70 0.48
N GLU A 145 7.01 -18.74 0.62
CA GLU A 145 6.54 -20.12 0.79
C GLU A 145 5.87 -20.38 2.14
N GLN A 146 6.02 -19.46 3.10
CA GLN A 146 5.34 -19.53 4.38
C GLN A 146 3.99 -18.82 4.29
N ASP A 147 2.95 -19.49 4.79
CA ASP A 147 1.64 -18.89 5.09
C ASP A 147 1.77 -18.01 6.34
N ILE A 148 2.06 -16.73 6.11
CA ILE A 148 2.16 -15.66 7.11
C ILE A 148 0.78 -14.99 7.32
N TYR A 149 -0.08 -15.00 6.31
CA TYR A 149 -1.39 -14.39 6.31
C TYR A 149 -2.51 -15.44 6.22
N SER A 150 -2.89 -15.95 7.39
CA SER A 150 -3.88 -17.02 7.53
C SER A 150 -5.30 -16.70 7.06
N SER A 151 -5.61 -15.42 6.75
CA SER A 151 -6.94 -14.99 6.29
C SER A 151 -7.07 -14.97 4.77
N GLY A 152 -6.02 -15.42 4.06
CA GLY A 152 -5.97 -15.51 2.61
C GLY A 152 -5.11 -16.68 2.17
N LYS A 153 -5.11 -16.94 0.87
CA LYS A 153 -4.28 -18.00 0.26
C LYS A 153 -3.81 -17.56 -1.11
N MET A 154 -2.56 -17.85 -1.43
CA MET A 154 -2.06 -17.76 -2.79
C MET A 154 -2.72 -18.82 -3.67
N VAL A 155 -3.06 -18.44 -4.89
CA VAL A 155 -3.67 -19.30 -5.91
C VAL A 155 -2.75 -19.28 -7.13
N LEU A 156 -2.29 -20.46 -7.55
CA LEU A 156 -1.46 -20.67 -8.73
C LEU A 156 -2.21 -21.51 -9.73
N SER A 157 -2.56 -20.93 -10.88
CA SER A 157 -3.30 -21.65 -11.93
C SER A 157 -4.48 -22.47 -11.37
N GLU A 158 -5.32 -21.84 -10.54
CA GLU A 158 -6.49 -22.43 -9.86
C GLU A 158 -6.20 -23.35 -8.68
N GLU A 159 -4.94 -23.67 -8.40
CA GLU A 159 -4.55 -24.44 -7.21
C GLU A 159 -4.21 -23.53 -6.03
N GLU A 160 -4.85 -23.74 -4.88
CA GLU A 160 -4.45 -23.09 -3.64
C GLU A 160 -3.07 -23.59 -3.16
N LYS A 161 -2.22 -22.68 -2.72
CA LYS A 161 -0.92 -22.97 -2.09
C LYS A 161 -0.86 -22.32 -0.71
N LYS A 162 -0.17 -22.98 0.22
CA LYS A 162 0.19 -22.44 1.54
C LYS A 162 1.37 -21.50 1.39
N ALA A 163 1.14 -20.38 0.75
CA ALA A 163 2.13 -19.37 0.42
C ALA A 163 1.43 -18.02 0.32
N ASP A 164 2.22 -16.95 0.36
CA ASP A 164 1.74 -15.57 0.38
C ASP A 164 2.52 -14.70 -0.60
N LEU A 165 1.80 -13.96 -1.44
CA LEU A 165 2.34 -12.93 -2.31
C LEU A 165 2.82 -11.72 -1.49
N TYR A 166 3.83 -11.03 -2.03
CA TYR A 166 4.17 -9.69 -1.55
C TYR A 166 3.17 -8.68 -2.15
N PHE A 167 2.24 -8.19 -1.34
CA PHE A 167 1.31 -7.14 -1.74
C PHE A 167 0.86 -6.22 -0.59
N VAL A 168 0.35 -5.04 -0.95
CA VAL A 168 -0.23 -4.08 -0.01
C VAL A 168 -1.59 -3.65 -0.53
N VAL A 169 -2.60 -3.76 0.32
CA VAL A 169 -3.97 -3.30 0.06
C VAL A 169 -4.14 -1.92 0.66
N ASN A 170 -4.71 -1.00 -0.10
CA ASN A 170 -5.02 0.35 0.35
C ASN A 170 -6.50 0.68 0.13
N TYR A 171 -7.02 1.52 1.02
CA TYR A 171 -8.37 2.05 0.96
C TYR A 171 -8.37 3.58 0.85
N TYR A 172 -9.46 4.10 0.31
CA TYR A 172 -9.75 5.53 0.25
C TYR A 172 -10.56 5.95 1.49
N PRO A 173 -10.03 6.80 2.39
CA PRO A 173 -10.78 7.27 3.55
C PRO A 173 -11.98 8.16 3.17
N GLY A 174 -12.11 8.57 1.90
CA GLY A 174 -13.25 9.33 1.42
C GLY A 174 -13.20 10.79 1.88
N ASN A 175 -13.85 11.06 3.03
CA ASN A 175 -14.02 12.40 3.57
C ASN A 175 -12.89 12.75 4.56
N LYS A 176 -12.45 14.02 4.54
CA LYS A 176 -11.52 14.61 5.52
C LYS A 176 -11.93 14.38 6.98
N GLN A 177 -13.23 14.27 7.27
CA GLN A 177 -13.72 13.94 8.62
C GLN A 177 -13.36 12.52 9.06
N VAL A 178 -13.52 11.54 8.15
CA VAL A 178 -13.12 10.15 8.41
C VAL A 178 -11.62 10.08 8.60
N LEU A 179 -10.86 10.76 7.73
CA LEU A 179 -9.41 10.89 7.86
C LEU A 179 -9.03 11.48 9.22
N ALA A 180 -9.64 12.59 9.65
CA ALA A 180 -9.38 13.22 10.94
C ALA A 180 -9.71 12.31 12.14
N LYS A 181 -10.81 11.55 12.06
CA LYS A 181 -11.17 10.56 13.08
C LYS A 181 -10.14 9.45 13.16
N GLU A 182 -9.77 8.87 12.02
CA GLU A 182 -8.76 7.81 11.93
C GLU A 182 -7.37 8.29 12.38
N MET A 183 -7.03 9.57 12.18
CA MET A 183 -5.81 10.15 12.75
C MET A 183 -5.76 10.07 14.28
N MET A 184 -6.90 10.34 14.93
CA MET A 184 -6.97 10.32 16.39
C MET A 184 -6.97 8.88 16.93
N THR A 185 -7.53 7.93 16.18
CA THR A 185 -7.59 6.52 16.62
C THR A 185 -6.33 5.73 16.27
N ASP A 186 -5.72 6.00 15.13
CA ASP A 186 -4.60 5.21 14.59
C ASP A 186 -3.23 5.79 14.96
N TRP A 187 -3.21 6.75 15.88
CA TRP A 187 -1.99 7.40 16.34
C TRP A 187 -0.92 6.39 16.75
N LEU A 188 -1.29 5.37 17.55
CA LEU A 188 -0.36 4.35 18.03
C LEU A 188 0.23 3.52 16.88
N VAL A 189 -0.59 3.20 15.88
CA VAL A 189 -0.14 2.45 14.68
C VAL A 189 0.88 3.29 13.90
N ARG A 190 0.64 4.60 13.75
CA ARG A 190 1.56 5.51 13.07
C ARG A 190 2.89 5.66 13.82
N LEU A 191 2.88 5.70 15.15
CA LEU A 191 4.11 5.73 15.94
C LEU A 191 5.02 4.51 15.69
N GLN A 192 4.46 3.37 15.30
CA GLN A 192 5.22 2.13 15.09
C GLN A 192 5.69 1.96 13.64
N GLY A 193 4.98 2.53 12.67
CA GLY A 193 5.20 2.25 11.24
C GLY A 193 5.62 3.44 10.37
N ASP A 194 5.42 4.68 10.83
CA ASP A 194 5.67 5.88 10.03
C ASP A 194 6.79 6.73 10.65
N GLY A 195 8.03 6.49 10.20
CA GLY A 195 9.20 7.19 10.70
C GLY A 195 9.15 8.71 10.50
N PHE A 196 8.51 9.18 9.41
CA PHE A 196 8.37 10.60 9.15
C PHE A 196 7.38 11.24 10.13
N PHE A 197 6.26 10.57 10.42
CA PHE A 197 5.31 10.99 11.45
C PHE A 197 5.99 11.07 12.83
N VAL A 198 6.72 10.02 13.24
CA VAL A 198 7.42 9.97 14.53
C VAL A 198 8.42 11.11 14.67
N PHE A 199 9.23 11.35 13.65
CA PHE A 199 10.22 12.42 13.65
C PHE A 199 9.57 13.81 13.85
N ASN A 200 8.51 14.11 13.09
CA ASN A 200 7.80 15.38 13.21
C ASN A 200 7.10 15.53 14.57
N TYR A 201 6.49 14.44 15.08
CA TYR A 201 5.85 14.42 16.38
C TYR A 201 6.84 14.70 17.53
N LEU A 202 7.98 14.01 17.56
CA LEU A 202 9.02 14.23 18.58
C LEU A 202 9.63 15.63 18.51
N THR A 203 9.80 16.15 17.30
CA THR A 203 10.26 17.54 17.09
C THR A 203 9.28 18.53 17.72
N LEU A 204 7.98 18.38 17.43
CA LEU A 204 6.94 19.25 17.98
C LEU A 204 6.87 19.15 19.51
N LEU A 205 6.94 17.93 20.06
CA LEU A 205 6.95 17.70 21.51
C LEU A 205 8.13 18.40 22.19
N THR A 206 9.33 18.30 21.58
CA THR A 206 10.55 18.94 22.09
C THR A 206 10.42 20.46 22.10
N LEU A 207 9.88 21.05 21.02
CA LEU A 207 9.63 22.49 20.95
C LEU A 207 8.63 22.93 22.04
N ILE A 208 7.55 22.18 22.26
CA ILE A 208 6.58 22.51 23.31
C ILE A 208 7.23 22.48 24.70
N LEU A 209 8.07 21.48 24.99
CA LEU A 209 8.79 21.38 26.26
C LEU A 209 9.77 22.55 26.47
N ILE A 210 10.53 22.91 25.43
CA ILE A 210 11.44 24.06 25.48
C ILE A 210 10.66 25.35 25.76
N LEU A 211 9.52 25.56 25.09
CA LEU A 211 8.66 26.72 25.32
C LEU A 211 8.17 26.80 26.76
N GLY A 212 7.75 25.68 27.34
CA GLY A 212 7.30 25.60 28.73
C GLY A 212 8.38 25.91 29.76
N LEU A 213 9.67 25.74 29.42
CA LEU A 213 10.80 26.11 30.27
C LEU A 213 11.22 27.58 30.15
N LEU A 214 10.80 28.27 29.08
CA LEU A 214 11.18 29.64 28.75
C LEU A 214 10.18 30.69 29.24
N ILE A 215 8.94 30.26 29.51
CA ILE A 215 7.83 31.05 30.06
C ILE A 215 7.84 30.92 31.57
#